data_AF-A0A523BKH7-F1
#
_entry.id   AF-A0A523BKH7-F1
#
_cell.length_a   1.000
_cell.length_b   1.000
_cell.length_c   1.000
_cell.angle_alpha   90.00
_cell.angle_beta   90.00
_cell.angle_gamma   90.00
#
_symmetry.space_group_name_H-M   'P 1'
#
loop_
_entity.id
_entity.type
_entity.pdbx_description
1 polymer ?
#
loop_
_entity_poly.entity_id
_entity_poly.type
_entity_poly.pdbx_seq_one_letter_code
_entity_poly.pdbx_strand_id
1 'polypeptide(L)'
;MRIEELLQSNVYDVDEKPHIKVDQEKCSKCNSRPCLLLCPARCYTLMDEKVMFSHEGCLECGTCRLICPEGAIEWNYPVSGKGIHYRFG
;
A
#
# COMPACT_ATOMS: atom_id res chain seq x y z
N MET A 1 -8.66 -4.80 -18.97
CA MET A 1 -9.19 -4.02 -17.84
C MET A 1 -8.04 -3.79 -16.88
N ARG A 2 -7.73 -2.53 -16.60
CA ARG A 2 -6.63 -2.14 -15.73
C ARG A 2 -7.13 -2.02 -14.29
N ILE A 3 -6.31 -2.32 -13.29
CA ILE A 3 -6.75 -2.29 -11.88
C ILE A 3 -7.17 -0.87 -11.49
N GLU A 4 -6.49 0.14 -12.01
CA GLU A 4 -6.77 1.55 -11.74
C GLU A 4 -8.20 1.93 -12.13
N GLU A 5 -8.75 1.35 -13.20
CA GLU A 5 -10.14 1.56 -13.65
C GLU A 5 -11.14 0.99 -12.64
N LEU A 6 -10.80 -0.14 -11.99
CA LEU A 6 -11.63 -0.74 -10.94
C LEU A 6 -11.58 0.09 -9.65
N LEU A 7 -10.40 0.58 -9.27
CA LEU A 7 -10.23 1.38 -8.05
C LEU A 7 -10.97 2.72 -8.11
N GLN A 8 -11.22 3.28 -9.29
CA GLN A 8 -12.01 4.50 -9.47
C GLN A 8 -13.49 4.36 -9.06
N SER A 9 -14.00 3.13 -8.88
CA SER A 9 -15.35 2.91 -8.37
C SER A 9 -15.49 3.14 -6.86
N ASN A 10 -14.36 3.14 -6.14
CA ASN A 10 -14.31 3.42 -4.70
C ASN A 10 -14.25 4.93 -4.45
N VAL A 11 -14.57 5.33 -3.21
CA VAL A 11 -14.36 6.68 -2.72
C VAL A 11 -13.22 6.67 -1.72
N TYR A 12 -12.35 7.66 -1.81
CA TYR A 12 -11.24 7.84 -0.88
C TYR A 12 -11.26 9.27 -0.34
N ASP A 13 -11.08 9.43 0.97
CA ASP A 13 -10.67 10.69 1.57
C ASP A 13 -9.19 10.58 1.93
N VAL A 14 -8.34 11.09 1.06
CA VAL A 14 -6.89 10.87 1.12
C VAL A 14 -6.25 11.86 2.09
N ASP A 15 -5.51 11.35 3.09
CA ASP A 15 -4.71 12.19 3.98
C ASP A 15 -3.46 12.73 3.27
N GLU A 16 -2.88 13.84 3.74
CA GLU A 16 -1.63 14.37 3.17
C GLU A 16 -0.43 13.45 3.40
N LYS A 17 -0.48 12.64 4.46
CA LYS A 17 0.61 11.74 4.87
C LYS A 17 0.26 10.28 4.59
N PRO A 18 1.23 9.47 4.14
CA PRO A 18 1.05 8.04 4.02
C PRO A 18 0.90 7.39 5.40
N HIS A 19 -0.09 6.51 5.54
CA HIS A 19 -0.35 5.72 6.76
C HIS A 19 0.54 4.48 6.89
N ILE A 20 1.26 4.11 5.82
CA ILE A 20 2.28 3.06 5.83
C ILE A 20 3.64 3.69 5.58
N LYS A 21 4.64 3.30 6.37
CA LYS A 21 6.04 3.61 6.11
C LYS A 21 6.80 2.35 5.73
N VAL A 22 7.73 2.49 4.80
CA VAL A 22 8.63 1.43 4.38
C VAL A 22 10.03 1.73 4.93
N ASP A 23 10.50 0.89 5.84
CA ASP A 23 11.87 0.88 6.34
C ASP A 23 12.80 0.43 5.21
N GLN A 24 13.48 1.39 4.58
CA GLN A 24 14.30 1.13 3.40
C GLN A 24 15.54 0.28 3.70
N GLU A 25 16.06 0.33 4.93
CA GLU A 25 17.21 -0.48 5.32
C GLU A 25 16.85 -1.96 5.37
N LYS A 26 15.71 -2.29 5.98
CA LYS A 26 15.18 -3.66 5.97
C LYS A 26 14.71 -4.06 4.56
N CYS A 27 14.00 -3.18 3.88
CA CYS A 27 13.46 -3.46 2.55
C CYS A 27 14.54 -3.75 1.52
N SER A 28 15.73 -3.11 1.62
CA SER A 28 16.86 -3.35 0.72
C SER A 28 17.37 -4.80 0.71
N LYS A 29 17.10 -5.57 1.78
CA LYS A 29 17.48 -6.98 1.91
C LYS A 29 16.48 -7.93 1.24
N CYS A 30 15.32 -7.41 0.82
CA CYS A 30 14.24 -8.18 0.24
C CYS A 30 14.45 -8.39 -1.27
N ASN A 31 14.94 -9.57 -1.65
CA ASN A 31 15.11 -9.92 -3.07
C ASN A 31 13.78 -10.29 -3.76
N SER A 32 12.83 -10.86 -3.01
CA SER A 32 11.57 -11.37 -3.57
C SER A 32 10.51 -10.28 -3.79
N ARG A 33 10.62 -9.15 -3.08
CA ARG A 33 9.74 -7.97 -3.15
C ARG A 33 8.24 -8.32 -3.36
N PRO A 34 7.64 -9.20 -2.53
CA PRO A 34 6.29 -9.71 -2.78
C PRO A 34 5.21 -8.63 -2.73
N CYS A 35 5.45 -7.51 -2.05
CA CYS A 35 4.55 -6.36 -1.99
C CYS A 35 4.25 -5.72 -3.36
N LEU A 36 5.17 -5.80 -4.33
CA LEU A 36 4.98 -5.30 -5.68
C LEU A 36 3.90 -6.09 -6.45
N LEU A 37 3.74 -7.37 -6.13
CA LEU A 37 2.82 -8.27 -6.84
C LEU A 37 1.53 -8.54 -6.06
N LEU A 38 1.63 -8.74 -4.74
CA LEU A 38 0.53 -9.22 -3.92
C LEU A 38 -0.34 -8.10 -3.34
N CYS A 39 0.02 -6.83 -3.56
CA CYS A 39 -0.87 -5.72 -3.24
C CYS A 39 -2.05 -5.70 -4.22
N PRO A 40 -3.30 -5.94 -3.76
CA PRO A 40 -4.46 -6.01 -4.67
C PRO A 40 -4.73 -4.68 -5.39
N ALA A 41 -4.33 -3.56 -4.79
CA ALA A 41 -4.47 -2.22 -5.36
C ALA A 41 -3.20 -1.69 -6.03
N ARG A 42 -2.13 -2.50 -6.13
CA ARG A 42 -0.83 -2.11 -6.73
C ARG A 42 -0.25 -0.80 -6.16
N CYS A 43 -0.41 -0.58 -4.87
CA CYS A 43 0.10 0.60 -4.18
C CYS A 43 1.64 0.65 -4.04
N TYR A 44 2.36 -0.37 -4.48
CA TYR A 44 3.82 -0.42 -4.36
C TYR A 44 4.47 -0.41 -5.73
N THR A 45 5.48 0.45 -5.89
CA THR A 45 6.29 0.55 -7.10
C THR A 45 7.77 0.46 -6.74
N LEU A 46 8.61 0.15 -7.72
CA LEU A 46 10.06 0.15 -7.57
C LEU A 46 10.64 1.35 -8.33
N MET A 47 11.35 2.22 -7.62
CA MET A 47 12.08 3.35 -8.20
C MET A 47 13.49 3.39 -7.60
N ASP A 48 14.52 3.42 -8.43
CA ASP A 48 15.93 3.46 -8.00
C ASP A 48 16.28 2.42 -6.92
N GLU A 49 15.86 1.16 -7.14
CA GLU A 49 16.00 0.03 -6.20
C GLU A 49 15.28 0.18 -4.84
N LYS A 50 14.46 1.22 -4.68
CA LYS A 50 13.65 1.46 -3.49
C LYS A 50 12.18 1.18 -3.76
N VAL A 51 11.55 0.51 -2.81
CA VAL A 51 10.11 0.29 -2.84
C VAL A 51 9.41 1.55 -2.34
N MET A 52 8.59 2.14 -3.20
CA MET A 52 7.78 3.32 -2.95
C MET A 52 6.33 2.92 -2.73
N PHE A 53 5.65 3.59 -1.80
CA PHE A 53 4.25 3.34 -1.47
C PHE A 53 3.37 4.54 -1.83
N SER A 54 2.34 4.30 -2.64
CA SER A 54 1.28 5.25 -3.00
C SER A 54 0.02 4.91 -2.21
N HIS A 55 -0.32 5.76 -1.24
CA HIS A 55 -1.37 5.50 -0.26
C HIS A 55 -2.79 5.84 -0.75
N GLU A 56 -2.92 6.56 -1.85
CA GLU A 56 -4.15 7.13 -2.37
C GLU A 56 -5.16 6.07 -2.83
N GLY A 57 -4.67 4.91 -3.28
CA GLY A 57 -5.48 3.76 -3.68
C GLY A 57 -5.49 2.62 -2.65
N CYS A 58 -4.96 2.83 -1.44
CA CYS A 58 -4.84 1.76 -0.47
C CYS A 58 -6.22 1.30 0.01
N LEU A 59 -6.44 -0.02 0.02
CA LEU A 59 -7.67 -0.66 0.49
C LEU A 59 -7.63 -1.04 1.98
N GLU A 60 -6.59 -0.62 2.71
CA GLU A 60 -6.45 -0.92 4.14
C GLU A 60 -6.46 -2.42 4.50
N CYS A 61 -6.21 -3.30 3.52
CA CYS A 61 -6.34 -4.75 3.66
C CYS A 61 -5.25 -5.41 4.52
N GLY A 62 -4.11 -4.74 4.72
CA GLY A 62 -2.99 -5.28 5.51
C GLY A 62 -2.19 -6.41 4.85
N THR A 63 -2.44 -6.80 3.59
CA THR A 63 -1.66 -7.87 2.93
C THR A 63 -0.15 -7.60 2.98
N CYS A 64 0.26 -6.36 2.70
CA CYS A 64 1.67 -5.95 2.67
C CYS A 64 2.42 -6.18 4.00
N ARG A 65 1.78 -5.96 5.16
CA ARG A 65 2.41 -6.21 6.46
C ARG A 65 2.59 -7.69 6.76
N LEU A 66 1.72 -8.55 6.23
CA LEU A 66 1.78 -9.99 6.47
C LEU A 66 2.78 -10.69 5.55
N ILE A 67 2.85 -10.26 4.29
CA ILE A 67 3.69 -10.88 3.27
C ILE A 67 5.12 -10.33 3.21
N CYS A 68 5.45 -9.27 3.95
CA CYS A 68 6.80 -8.71 3.95
C CYS A 68 7.74 -9.60 4.79
N PRO A 69 8.71 -10.30 4.16
CA PRO A 69 9.60 -11.21 4.88
C PRO A 69 10.58 -10.47 5.81
N GLU A 70 10.97 -9.26 5.42
CA GLU A 70 11.96 -8.47 6.16
C GLU A 70 11.35 -7.64 7.31
N GLY A 71 10.04 -7.69 7.52
CA GLY A 71 9.36 -6.86 8.51
C GLY A 71 9.58 -5.35 8.28
N ALA A 72 9.70 -4.93 7.02
CA ALA A 72 10.01 -3.56 6.63
C ALA A 72 8.80 -2.63 6.56
N ILE A 73 7.59 -3.15 6.79
CA ILE A 73 6.33 -2.42 6.65
C ILE A 73 5.81 -2.00 8.03
N GLU A 74 5.90 -0.70 8.33
CA GLU A 74 5.19 -0.10 9.47
C GLU A 74 3.79 0.29 8.99
N TRP A 75 2.81 -0.55 9.32
CA TRP A 75 1.43 -0.42 8.85
C TRP A 75 0.54 0.16 9.95
N ASN A 76 -0.18 1.24 9.63
CA ASN A 76 -1.25 1.79 10.44
C ASN A 76 -2.49 2.00 9.57
N TYR A 77 -3.65 2.17 10.19
CA TYR A 77 -4.81 2.73 9.48
C TYR A 77 -4.55 4.20 9.13
N PRO A 78 -5.20 4.73 8.07
CA PRO A 78 -5.34 6.17 7.88
C PRO A 78 -5.90 6.85 9.15
N VAL A 79 -5.64 8.15 9.28
CA VAL A 79 -6.20 8.93 10.40
C VAL A 79 -7.74 8.90 10.35
N SER A 80 -8.38 9.07 11.51
CA SER A 80 -9.84 8.98 11.63
C SER A 80 -10.56 9.84 10.59
N GLY A 81 -11.45 9.20 9.81
CA GLY A 81 -12.23 9.85 8.75
C GLY A 81 -11.53 9.92 7.39
N LYS A 82 -10.28 9.45 7.27
CA LYS A 82 -9.54 9.31 6.01
C LYS A 82 -9.50 7.85 5.57
N GLY A 83 -9.01 7.61 4.36
CA GLY A 83 -8.85 6.29 3.77
C GLY A 83 -9.94 5.93 2.77
N ILE A 84 -10.18 4.64 2.60
CA ILE A 84 -11.23 4.13 1.71
C ILE A 84 -12.60 4.18 2.39
N HIS A 85 -13.61 4.62 1.65
CA HIS A 85 -15.02 4.57 2.05
C HIS A 85 -15.76 3.52 1.23
N TYR A 86 -15.94 2.34 1.81
CA TYR A 86 -16.75 1.27 1.20
C TYR A 86 -18.23 1.66 1.19
N ARG A 87 -18.85 1.67 0.01
CA ARG A 87 -20.27 2.00 -0.17
C ARG A 87 -21.20 0.80 -0.02
N PHE A 88 -20.72 -0.40 -0.36
CA PHE A 88 -21.56 -1.61 -0.46
C PHE A 88 -20.95 -2.86 0.19
N GLY A 89 -19.88 -2.70 0.97
CA GLY A 89 -19.05 -3.80 1.47
C GLY A 89 -17.91 -4.09 0.51
#